data_AF-A0A817NMA5-F1
#
_entry.id   AF-A0A817NMA5-F1
#
_cell.length_a   1.000
_cell.length_b   1.000
_cell.length_c   1.000
_cell.angle_alpha   90.00
_cell.angle_beta   90.00
_cell.angle_gamma   90.00
#
_symmetry.space_group_name_H-M   'P 1'
#
loop_
_entity.id
_entity.type
_entity.pdbx_description
1 polymer ?
#
loop_
_entity_poly.entity_id
_entity_poly.type
_entity_poly.pdbx_seq_one_letter_code
_entity_poly.pdbx_strand_id
1 'polypeptide(L)'
;IINVARGGIIDEKSLFDALNSGQCGGAALDVFEEEPPTDLKLIQHPLVICTPHLGASTYEAQKRVAIDLAQQIIDFKQGHALSGVVNGSAVTSQYAQCNRPILLLCKRLGQIIGSSSISTPTQISLSFNRKV
;
A
#
# COMPACT_ATOMS: atom_id res chain seq x y z
N ILE A 1 -20.95 4.23 7.17
CA ILE A 1 -19.63 3.59 6.87
C ILE A 1 -18.88 4.44 5.84
N ILE A 2 -17.56 4.58 5.94
CA ILE A 2 -16.77 5.33 4.94
C ILE A 2 -15.53 4.51 4.58
N ASN A 3 -15.28 4.30 3.28
CA ASN A 3 -14.04 3.68 2.78
C ASN A 3 -13.45 4.50 1.63
N VAL A 4 -12.31 5.13 1.90
CA VAL A 4 -11.50 5.90 0.94
C VAL A 4 -10.05 5.40 0.92
N ALA A 5 -9.82 4.17 1.40
CA ALA A 5 -8.48 3.63 1.61
C ALA A 5 -8.11 2.59 0.54
N ARG A 6 -8.74 1.41 0.57
CA ARG A 6 -8.56 0.35 -0.44
C ARG A 6 -9.84 -0.46 -0.62
N GLY A 7 -10.06 -0.93 -1.85
CA GLY A 7 -11.04 -1.97 -2.14
C GLY A 7 -10.84 -3.21 -1.29
N GLY A 8 -11.94 -3.91 -0.96
CA GLY A 8 -11.90 -5.15 -0.18
C GLY A 8 -11.63 -5.01 1.33
N ILE A 9 -11.40 -3.79 1.86
CA ILE A 9 -11.39 -3.56 3.32
C ILE A 9 -12.76 -3.85 3.93
N ILE A 10 -13.81 -3.56 3.18
CA ILE A 10 -15.21 -3.80 3.54
C ILE A 10 -15.75 -4.82 2.54
N ASP A 11 -16.39 -5.88 3.05
CA ASP A 11 -17.14 -6.82 2.22
C ASP A 11 -18.36 -6.11 1.63
N GLU A 12 -18.35 -5.89 0.32
CA GLU A 12 -19.33 -5.08 -0.39
C GLU A 12 -20.74 -5.68 -0.33
N LYS A 13 -20.84 -7.01 -0.38
CA LYS A 13 -22.12 -7.71 -0.26
C LYS A 13 -22.75 -7.52 1.11
N SER A 14 -21.97 -7.72 2.17
CA SER A 14 -22.43 -7.52 3.56
C SER A 14 -22.81 -6.08 3.81
N LEU A 15 -22.09 -5.12 3.22
CA LEU A 15 -22.46 -3.71 3.27
C LEU A 15 -23.82 -3.46 2.62
N PHE A 16 -24.06 -4.01 1.43
CA PHE A 16 -25.35 -3.90 0.73
C PHE A 16 -26.51 -4.48 1.56
N ASP A 17 -26.32 -5.67 2.13
CA ASP A 17 -27.32 -6.31 2.99
C ASP A 17 -27.57 -5.51 4.28
N ALA A 18 -26.52 -4.94 4.88
CA ALA A 18 -26.62 -4.08 6.06
C ALA A 18 -27.34 -2.76 5.77
N LEU A 19 -27.17 -2.19 4.56
CA LEU A 19 -27.89 -1.01 4.12
C LEU A 19 -29.39 -1.30 3.93
N ASN A 20 -29.73 -2.41 3.26
CA ASN A 20 -31.12 -2.80 3.02
C ASN A 20 -31.88 -3.15 4.31
N SER A 21 -31.21 -3.80 5.26
CA SER A 21 -31.78 -4.14 6.57
C SER A 21 -31.90 -2.95 7.52
N GLY A 22 -31.30 -1.79 7.18
CA GLY A 22 -31.27 -0.61 8.03
C GLY A 22 -30.25 -0.68 9.18
N GLN A 23 -29.46 -1.76 9.29
CA GLN A 23 -28.36 -1.84 10.24
C GLN A 23 -27.29 -0.77 9.96
N CYS A 24 -27.05 -0.49 8.67
CA CYS A 24 -26.19 0.60 8.22
C CYS A 24 -27.05 1.76 7.73
N GLY A 25 -26.96 2.93 8.36
CA GLY A 25 -27.69 4.12 7.95
C GLY A 25 -27.19 4.79 6.66
N GLY A 26 -26.07 4.33 6.10
CA GLY A 26 -25.51 4.87 4.85
C GLY A 26 -24.01 4.59 4.68
N ALA A 27 -23.51 4.72 3.44
CA ALA A 27 -22.10 4.52 3.12
C ALA A 27 -21.53 5.60 2.18
N ALA A 28 -20.23 5.85 2.29
CA ALA A 28 -19.47 6.65 1.33
C ALA A 28 -18.23 5.87 0.86
N LEU A 29 -18.10 5.62 -0.44
CA LEU A 29 -17.07 4.74 -1.01
C LEU A 29 -16.31 5.45 -2.14
N ASP A 30 -14.99 5.52 -2.06
CA ASP A 30 -14.14 5.99 -3.17
C ASP A 30 -13.44 4.83 -3.91
N VAL A 31 -13.43 3.65 -3.29
CA VAL A 31 -12.67 2.47 -3.73
C VAL A 31 -13.55 1.24 -3.69
N PHE A 32 -13.30 0.31 -4.62
CA PHE A 32 -14.07 -0.92 -4.79
C PHE A 32 -13.12 -2.12 -4.92
N GLU A 33 -13.59 -3.32 -4.59
CA GLU A 33 -12.78 -4.54 -4.68
C GLU A 33 -12.30 -4.82 -6.11
N GLU A 34 -13.17 -4.62 -7.09
CA GLU A 34 -12.85 -4.62 -8.51
C GLU A 34 -13.00 -3.20 -9.08
N GLU A 35 -11.97 -2.74 -9.80
CA GLU A 35 -11.98 -1.43 -10.45
C GLU A 35 -11.54 -1.54 -11.93
N PRO A 36 -12.38 -1.14 -12.90
CA PRO A 36 -13.71 -0.53 -12.74
C PRO A 36 -14.78 -1.48 -12.16
N PRO A 37 -15.73 -0.99 -11.32
CA PRO A 37 -16.73 -1.84 -10.69
C PRO A 37 -17.67 -2.48 -11.71
N THR A 38 -17.85 -3.80 -11.61
CA THR A 38 -18.77 -4.57 -12.44
C THR A 38 -20.16 -4.71 -11.79
N ASP A 39 -20.22 -4.86 -10.46
CA ASP A 39 -21.46 -4.79 -9.69
C ASP A 39 -21.77 -3.34 -9.29
N LEU A 40 -22.86 -2.80 -9.84
CA LEU A 40 -23.28 -1.42 -9.63
C LEU A 40 -24.28 -1.26 -8.47
N LYS A 41 -24.65 -2.32 -7.75
CA LYS A 41 -25.69 -2.25 -6.71
C LYS A 41 -25.40 -1.22 -5.63
N LEU A 42 -24.17 -1.20 -5.10
CA LEU A 42 -23.78 -0.21 -4.09
C LEU A 42 -23.75 1.21 -4.67
N ILE A 43 -23.23 1.37 -5.89
CA ILE A 43 -23.18 2.66 -6.60
C ILE A 43 -24.58 3.23 -6.81
N GLN A 44 -25.57 2.37 -7.10
CA GLN A 44 -26.95 2.77 -7.36
C GLN A 44 -27.80 2.85 -6.09
N HIS A 45 -27.28 2.43 -4.93
CA HIS A 45 -28.04 2.39 -3.69
C HIS A 45 -28.30 3.81 -3.16
N PRO A 46 -29.54 4.19 -2.82
CA PRO A 46 -29.89 5.58 -2.48
C PRO A 46 -29.22 6.13 -1.22
N LEU A 47 -28.77 5.25 -0.33
CA LEU A 47 -28.03 5.59 0.90
C LEU A 47 -26.50 5.53 0.73
N VAL A 48 -26.02 5.42 -0.50
CA VAL A 48 -24.59 5.34 -0.80
C VAL A 48 -24.17 6.53 -1.66
N ILE A 49 -23.07 7.16 -1.27
CA ILE A 49 -22.37 8.15 -2.08
C ILE A 49 -21.07 7.50 -2.55
N CYS A 50 -20.75 7.61 -3.83
CA CYS A 50 -19.50 7.08 -4.33
C CYS A 50 -18.76 8.04 -5.26
N THR A 51 -17.44 7.91 -5.28
CA THR A 51 -16.54 8.59 -6.20
C THR A 51 -15.61 7.58 -6.87
N PRO A 52 -15.17 7.82 -8.11
CA PRO A 52 -14.36 6.87 -8.87
C PRO A 52 -12.86 7.02 -8.53
N HIS A 53 -12.43 6.54 -7.36
CA HIS A 53 -11.04 6.51 -6.90
C HIS A 53 -10.34 7.88 -7.04
N LEU A 54 -10.96 8.91 -6.46
CA LEU A 54 -10.53 10.30 -6.56
C LEU A 54 -9.59 10.74 -5.44
N GLY A 55 -9.27 9.88 -4.45
CA GLY A 55 -8.47 10.26 -3.29
C GLY A 55 -7.13 10.94 -3.61
N ALA A 56 -6.49 10.58 -4.73
CA ALA A 56 -5.24 11.19 -5.21
C ALA A 56 -5.42 12.11 -6.44
N SER A 57 -6.65 12.33 -6.90
CA SER A 57 -6.97 13.04 -8.15
C SER A 57 -7.11 14.55 -7.95
N THR A 58 -6.22 15.14 -7.14
CA THR A 58 -6.12 16.59 -6.93
C THR A 58 -4.92 17.18 -7.67
N TYR A 59 -5.01 18.45 -8.05
CA TYR A 59 -3.91 19.13 -8.75
C TYR A 59 -2.63 19.12 -7.91
N GLU A 60 -2.73 19.36 -6.61
CA GLU A 60 -1.62 19.42 -5.67
C GLU A 60 -0.95 18.05 -5.52
N ALA A 61 -1.72 16.97 -5.40
CA ALA A 61 -1.19 15.61 -5.29
C ALA A 61 -0.47 15.18 -6.57
N GLN A 62 -1.10 15.39 -7.73
CA GLN A 62 -0.51 15.06 -9.02
C GLN A 62 0.77 15.88 -9.29
N LYS A 63 0.77 17.18 -8.96
CA LYS A 63 1.95 18.03 -9.06
C LYS A 63 3.09 17.55 -8.17
N ARG A 64 2.81 17.17 -6.92
CA ARG A 64 3.82 16.64 -6.01
C ARG A 64 4.42 15.34 -6.55
N VAL A 65 3.58 14.39 -6.99
CA VAL A 65 4.05 13.14 -7.60
C VAL A 65 4.93 13.41 -8.82
N ALA A 66 4.56 14.36 -9.68
CA ALA A 66 5.36 14.73 -10.84
C ALA A 66 6.75 15.28 -10.46
N ILE A 67 6.82 16.13 -9.43
CA ILE A 67 8.09 16.68 -8.92
C ILE A 67 8.95 15.56 -8.33
N ASP A 68 8.37 14.70 -7.48
CA ASP A 68 9.08 13.60 -6.84
C ASP A 68 9.64 12.62 -7.88
N LEU A 69 8.87 12.30 -8.91
CA LEU A 69 9.32 11.45 -10.01
C LEU A 69 10.44 12.10 -10.83
N ALA A 70 10.31 13.39 -11.17
CA ALA A 70 11.34 14.11 -11.91
C ALA A 70 12.66 14.13 -11.13
N GLN A 71 12.60 14.35 -9.82
CA GLN A 71 13.77 14.32 -8.95
C GLN A 71 14.41 12.92 -8.92
N GLN A 72 13.62 11.85 -8.79
CA GLN A 72 14.14 10.48 -8.84
C GLN A 72 14.83 10.15 -10.17
N ILE A 73 14.35 10.67 -11.30
CA ILE A 73 15.00 10.47 -12.61
C ILE A 73 16.35 11.20 -12.67
N ILE A 74 16.44 12.43 -12.15
CA ILE A 74 17.69 13.19 -12.07
C ILE A 74 18.70 12.47 -11.18
N ASP A 75 18.27 12.05 -9.99
CA ASP A 75 19.10 11.34 -9.03
C ASP A 75 19.62 10.02 -9.61
N PHE A 76 18.76 9.27 -10.32
CA PHE A 76 19.18 8.06 -11.01
C PHE A 76 20.27 8.33 -12.05
N LYS A 77 20.10 9.37 -12.87
CA LYS A 77 21.08 9.74 -13.90
C LYS A 77 22.41 10.21 -13.30
N GLN A 78 22.36 10.89 -12.15
CA GLN A 78 23.54 11.40 -11.45
C GLN A 78 24.22 10.35 -10.56
N GLY A 79 23.62 9.15 -10.42
CA GLY A 79 24.14 8.08 -9.57
C GLY A 79 23.93 8.34 -8.07
N HIS A 80 22.98 9.20 -7.72
CA HIS A 80 22.58 9.43 -6.33
C HIS A 80 21.72 8.28 -5.80
N ALA A 81 21.62 8.20 -4.47
CA ALA A 81 20.76 7.23 -3.81
C ALA A 81 19.28 7.51 -4.15
N LEU A 82 18.55 6.45 -4.52
CA LEU A 82 17.12 6.55 -4.82
C LEU A 82 16.27 6.25 -3.58
N SER A 83 15.25 7.07 -3.35
CA SER A 83 14.22 6.82 -2.34
C SER A 83 13.00 6.13 -2.94
N GLY A 84 12.29 5.31 -2.16
CA GLY A 84 11.02 4.70 -2.58
C GLY A 84 11.12 3.62 -3.67
N VAL A 85 12.30 3.02 -3.87
CA VAL A 85 12.49 1.98 -4.90
C VAL A 85 11.71 0.70 -4.55
N VAL A 86 10.78 0.32 -5.42
CA VAL A 86 9.91 -0.86 -5.21
C VAL A 86 10.55 -2.15 -5.73
N ASN A 87 11.04 -2.15 -6.98
CA ASN A 87 11.50 -3.35 -7.69
C ASN A 87 12.89 -3.24 -8.31
N GLY A 88 13.64 -2.19 -7.95
CA GLY A 88 14.85 -1.83 -8.67
C GLY A 88 15.99 -2.84 -8.50
N SER A 89 16.46 -3.35 -9.63
CA SER A 89 17.87 -3.70 -9.80
C SER A 89 18.83 -2.55 -9.44
N ALA A 90 18.35 -1.32 -9.27
CA ALA A 90 19.07 -0.19 -8.69
C ALA A 90 19.44 -0.38 -7.20
N VAL A 91 18.69 -1.17 -6.45
CA VAL A 91 19.15 -1.69 -5.14
C VAL A 91 20.10 -2.87 -5.37
N THR A 92 19.79 -3.73 -6.34
CA THR A 92 20.59 -4.94 -6.67
C THR A 92 21.95 -4.66 -7.34
N SER A 93 22.20 -3.49 -7.91
CA SER A 93 23.50 -3.12 -8.52
C SER A 93 24.48 -2.63 -7.46
N GLN A 94 23.98 -2.04 -6.36
CA GLN A 94 24.75 -1.74 -5.15
C GLN A 94 24.90 -2.95 -4.22
N TYR A 95 23.96 -3.90 -4.25
CA TYR A 95 24.04 -5.17 -3.52
C TYR A 95 24.40 -6.32 -4.47
N ALA A 96 25.68 -6.68 -4.50
CA ALA A 96 26.15 -7.89 -5.21
C ALA A 96 25.22 -9.09 -4.93
N GLN A 97 24.92 -9.87 -5.98
CA GLN A 97 23.99 -11.01 -5.92
C GLN A 97 24.23 -11.97 -4.73
N CYS A 98 25.46 -12.01 -4.20
CA CYS A 98 25.86 -12.73 -3.00
C CYS A 98 25.15 -12.32 -1.69
N ASN A 99 24.56 -11.12 -1.59
CA ASN A 99 23.85 -10.67 -0.39
C ASN A 99 22.35 -11.02 -0.40
N ARG A 100 21.80 -11.47 -1.53
CA ARG A 100 20.39 -11.88 -1.64
C ARG A 100 19.97 -12.93 -0.60
N PRO A 101 20.77 -13.98 -0.30
CA PRO A 101 20.41 -14.96 0.72
C PRO A 101 20.29 -14.34 2.12
N ILE A 102 21.18 -13.40 2.47
CA ILE A 102 21.17 -12.71 3.76
C ILE A 102 19.92 -11.82 3.88
N LEU A 103 19.60 -11.05 2.84
CA LEU A 103 18.40 -10.20 2.83
C LEU A 103 17.11 -11.04 2.99
N LEU A 104 17.04 -12.19 2.32
CA LEU A 104 15.91 -13.10 2.46
C LEU A 104 15.82 -13.68 3.88
N LEU A 105 16.96 -14.04 4.48
CA LEU A 105 17.02 -14.49 5.87
C LEU A 105 16.52 -13.41 6.83
N CYS A 106 17.04 -12.18 6.72
CA CYS A 106 16.59 -11.05 7.55
C CYS A 106 15.09 -10.80 7.41
N LYS A 107 14.55 -10.86 6.18
CA LYS A 107 13.10 -10.74 5.93
C LYS A 107 12.31 -11.80 6.67
N ARG A 108 12.73 -13.08 6.57
CA ARG A 108 12.05 -14.19 7.25
C ARG A 108 12.14 -14.11 8.76
N LEU A 109 13.31 -13.75 9.30
CA LEU A 109 13.47 -13.53 10.75
C LEU A 109 12.56 -12.39 11.25
N GLY A 110 12.49 -11.29 10.50
CA GLY A 110 11.58 -10.18 10.81
C GLY A 110 10.10 -10.60 10.79
N GLN A 111 9.69 -11.45 9.84
CA GLN A 111 8.33 -12.00 9.80
C GLN A 111 8.03 -12.89 11.01
N ILE A 112 8.97 -13.75 11.41
CA ILE A 112 8.82 -14.61 12.59
C ILE A 112 8.67 -13.74 13.84
N ILE A 113 9.61 -12.81 14.07
CA ILE A 113 9.57 -11.89 15.22
C ILE A 113 8.27 -11.10 15.22
N GLY A 114 7.85 -10.54 14.08
CA GLY A 114 6.60 -9.79 13.97
C GLY A 114 5.37 -10.62 14.30
N SER A 115 5.34 -11.89 13.89
CA SER A 115 4.20 -12.80 14.17
C SER A 115 4.18 -13.34 15.60
N SER A 116 5.35 -13.50 16.24
CA SER A 116 5.47 -14.05 17.60
C SER A 116 5.51 -12.98 18.69
N SER A 117 5.61 -11.70 18.33
CA SER A 117 5.65 -10.60 19.31
C SER A 117 4.25 -10.28 19.81
N ILE A 118 4.12 -10.12 21.13
CA ILE A 118 2.86 -9.74 21.80
C ILE A 118 2.46 -8.29 21.47
N SER A 119 3.44 -7.45 21.13
CA SER A 119 3.24 -6.04 20.79
C SER A 119 4.16 -5.61 19.64
N THR A 120 3.81 -4.51 18.99
CA THR A 120 4.62 -3.94 17.91
C THR A 120 6.00 -3.53 18.44
N PRO A 121 7.10 -4.08 17.91
CA PRO A 121 8.44 -3.71 18.33
C PRO A 121 8.71 -2.21 18.09
N THR A 122 9.30 -1.52 19.06
CA THR A 122 9.68 -0.10 18.94
C THR A 122 11.06 0.08 18.31
N GLN A 123 11.89 -0.96 18.33
CA GLN A 123 13.24 -0.96 17.76
C GLN A 123 13.64 -2.37 17.31
N ILE A 124 14.37 -2.45 16.19
CA ILE A 124 14.98 -3.69 15.68
C ILE A 124 16.48 -3.44 15.51
N SER A 125 17.30 -4.26 16.16
CA SER A 125 18.77 -4.22 16.04
C SER A 125 19.25 -5.44 15.27
N LEU A 126 20.04 -5.23 14.21
CA LEU A 126 20.62 -6.29 13.39
C LEU A 126 22.13 -6.36 13.60
N SER A 127 22.62 -7.54 13.99
CA SER A 127 24.05 -7.78 14.25
C SER A 127 24.57 -8.90 13.33
N PHE A 128 25.68 -8.67 12.64
CA PHE A 128 26.32 -9.65 11.77
C PHE A 128 27.69 -10.06 12.31
N ASN A 129 27.84 -11.33 12.70
CA ASN A 129 29.12 -11.89 13.14
C ASN A 129 29.67 -12.81 12.04
N ARG A 130 30.64 -12.30 11.27
CA ARG A 130 31.36 -13.09 10.27
C ARG A 130 32.58 -13.73 10.96
N LYS A 131 32.61 -15.04 11.12
CA LYS A 131 33.86 -15.73 11.44
C LYS A 131 34.72 -15.70 10.17
N VAL A 132 35.87 -15.02 10.26
CA VAL A 132 36.93 -15.06 9.24
C VAL A 132 37.58 -16.44 9.26
#